data_AF-A0A1G2NED9-F1
#
_entry.id   AF-A0A1G2NED9-F1
#
_cell.length_a   1.000
_cell.length_b   1.000
_cell.length_c   1.000
_cell.angle_alpha   90.00
_cell.angle_beta   90.00
_cell.angle_gamma   90.00
#
_symmetry.space_group_name_H-M   'P 1'
#
loop_
_entity.id
_entity.type
_entity.pdbx_description
1 polymer ?
#
loop_
_entity_poly.entity_id
_entity_poly.type
_entity_poly.pdbx_seq_one_letter_code
_entity_poly.pdbx_strand_id
1 'polypeptide(L)'
;MATAVLIIWLLPKNKPGRKSDTERQFVRKTINIREILVHAACHWDEIVAITLARLYGRETFPGIETAPIKFTEGVERHADQFFDAAEILPFGVGGGRFDEHGLEGRNEDECCATLVAKYLGIDENPGLRDLLAATLRLDTKPNAAMTDIAEVIKMANRQLRCAPNVVIKWAELGLNAIIRFQAIRYDAVPEEKRLSTLFEEYVRNKRTDGRIAETIRAWIAKSEASATQSVTDLTFVVKALQRTGTSREDVVEWTHFVFNNYTADQALFWEAVELLKNQKVHMVDFLGRKGKQKIRVLMVESDNPLCQKASRMRDIHADVFIRRNSKGQVQVFTSMLVQNLNLANFARMIRWLELPKDEHGRPKTDISWKELGAQDTLSTVPEWYLFKGMLLNGSHSHPGVPATRIASKAILEVAYHAFHPGQTSIWMAMRGIGKEPELAVQALFKDAETPNPVIK
;
A
#
# COMPACT_ATOMS: atom_id res chain seq x y z
N MET A 1 24.18 -28.28 21.85
CA MET A 1 23.17 -28.74 22.82
C MET A 1 22.09 -27.68 22.89
N ALA A 2 20.80 -28.05 22.95
CA ALA A 2 19.70 -27.09 22.88
C ALA A 2 19.14 -26.79 24.27
N THR A 3 19.28 -25.55 24.74
CA THR A 3 18.77 -25.12 26.04
C THR A 3 17.30 -24.71 25.92
N ALA A 4 16.38 -25.64 26.15
CA ALA A 4 14.94 -25.34 26.18
C ALA A 4 14.60 -24.51 27.43
N VAL A 5 14.33 -23.21 27.25
CA VAL A 5 13.90 -22.32 28.34
C VAL A 5 12.43 -22.56 28.64
N LEU A 6 12.16 -23.24 29.76
CA LEU A 6 10.81 -23.57 30.22
C LEU A 6 10.09 -22.33 30.78
N ILE A 7 9.21 -21.71 29.98
CA ILE A 7 8.34 -20.62 30.44
C ILE A 7 7.21 -21.20 31.28
N ILE A 8 7.31 -21.07 32.60
CA ILE A 8 6.29 -21.51 33.56
C ILE A 8 5.13 -20.51 33.57
N TRP A 9 3.98 -20.93 33.05
CA TRP A 9 2.74 -20.14 33.10
C TRP A 9 2.13 -20.14 34.51
N LEU A 10 2.14 -18.99 35.17
CA LEU A 10 1.35 -18.73 36.39
C LEU A 10 -0.08 -18.33 36.03
N LEU A 11 -0.90 -19.32 35.64
CA LEU A 11 -2.34 -19.12 35.49
C LEU A 11 -3.02 -18.89 36.86
N PRO A 12 -3.93 -17.90 36.99
CA PRO A 12 -4.70 -17.71 38.22
C PRO A 12 -5.59 -18.93 38.53
N LYS A 13 -5.51 -19.44 39.77
CA LYS A 13 -6.38 -20.52 40.25
C LYS A 13 -7.79 -19.99 40.53
N ASN A 14 -8.66 -20.02 39.53
CA ASN A 14 -10.09 -19.73 39.72
C ASN A 14 -10.73 -20.70 40.73
N LYS A 15 -11.50 -20.15 41.68
CA LYS A 15 -12.31 -20.93 42.61
C LYS A 15 -13.61 -21.39 41.90
N PRO A 16 -14.16 -22.57 42.23
CA PRO A 16 -15.42 -23.04 41.64
C PRO A 16 -16.59 -22.18 42.13
N GLY A 17 -17.18 -21.40 41.21
CA GLY A 17 -18.42 -20.65 41.39
C GLY A 17 -19.52 -21.19 40.47
N ARG A 18 -20.79 -20.98 40.85
CA ARG A 18 -21.98 -21.48 40.14
C ARG A 18 -21.89 -21.33 38.61
N LYS A 19 -22.24 -22.41 37.90
CA LYS A 19 -22.56 -22.35 36.47
C LYS A 19 -23.83 -21.51 36.24
N SER A 20 -23.87 -20.84 35.09
CA SER A 20 -25.06 -20.21 34.50
C SER A 20 -25.09 -20.53 33.00
N ASP A 21 -26.28 -20.74 32.44
CA ASP A 21 -26.48 -21.44 31.15
C ASP A 21 -26.18 -20.59 29.89
N THR A 22 -24.99 -19.98 29.83
CA THR A 22 -24.49 -19.22 28.67
C THR A 22 -23.03 -19.54 28.31
N GLU A 23 -22.53 -20.74 28.64
CA GLU A 23 -21.34 -21.28 27.98
C GLU A 23 -21.68 -21.64 26.52
N ARG A 24 -21.53 -20.67 25.61
CA ARG A 24 -21.48 -20.97 24.17
C ARG A 24 -20.22 -21.78 23.88
N GLN A 25 -20.31 -23.10 24.00
CA GLN A 25 -19.32 -24.03 23.44
C GLN A 25 -19.33 -23.93 21.92
N PHE A 26 -18.64 -22.91 21.39
CA PHE A 26 -18.07 -23.00 20.06
C PHE A 26 -17.04 -24.14 20.09
N VAL A 27 -17.46 -25.33 19.65
CA VAL A 27 -16.54 -26.40 19.28
C VAL A 27 -15.78 -25.89 18.05
N ARG A 28 -14.70 -25.15 18.29
CA ARG A 28 -13.81 -24.64 17.24
C ARG A 28 -13.28 -25.85 16.48
N LYS A 29 -13.70 -25.99 15.23
CA LYS A 29 -13.25 -27.06 14.33
C LYS A 29 -11.73 -26.99 14.22
N THR A 30 -11.04 -28.00 14.73
CA THR A 30 -9.61 -28.19 14.54
C THR A 30 -9.32 -28.43 13.06
N ILE A 31 -8.38 -27.69 12.48
CA ILE A 31 -8.03 -27.75 11.06
C ILE A 31 -6.51 -27.93 10.93
N ASN A 32 -6.06 -29.04 10.36
CA ASN A 32 -4.64 -29.27 10.11
C ASN A 32 -4.12 -28.27 9.08
N ILE A 33 -2.96 -27.65 9.34
CA ILE A 33 -2.29 -26.73 8.42
C ILE A 33 -0.94 -27.32 8.01
N ARG A 34 -0.76 -27.53 6.69
CA ARG A 34 0.53 -27.86 6.07
C ARG A 34 1.24 -26.65 5.52
N GLU A 35 0.51 -25.67 4.96
CA GLU A 35 1.12 -24.52 4.31
C GLU A 35 0.44 -23.20 4.72
N ILE A 36 1.25 -22.15 4.90
CA ILE A 36 0.79 -20.77 5.09
C ILE A 36 0.85 -20.07 3.73
N LEU A 37 -0.20 -19.36 3.33
CA LEU A 37 -0.22 -18.57 2.09
C LEU A 37 -0.27 -17.08 2.39
N VAL A 38 0.60 -16.30 1.76
CA VAL A 38 0.67 -14.83 1.96
C VAL A 38 1.11 -14.12 0.68
N HIS A 39 0.86 -12.81 0.58
CA HIS A 39 1.31 -12.01 -0.56
C HIS A 39 2.84 -11.91 -0.61
N ALA A 40 3.41 -11.89 -1.83
CA ALA A 40 4.86 -11.84 -2.04
C ALA A 40 5.53 -10.56 -1.51
N ALA A 41 4.80 -9.45 -1.43
CA ALA A 41 5.25 -8.23 -0.75
C ALA A 41 4.59 -8.11 0.64
N CYS A 42 4.79 -9.13 1.48
CA CYS A 42 4.12 -9.33 2.76
C CYS A 42 4.15 -8.11 3.71
N HIS A 43 3.00 -7.76 4.28
CA HIS A 43 2.80 -6.59 5.13
C HIS A 43 3.02 -6.86 6.64
N TRP A 44 3.05 -5.79 7.44
CA TRP A 44 3.32 -5.88 8.87
C TRP A 44 2.24 -6.65 9.64
N ASP A 45 0.97 -6.39 9.34
CA ASP A 45 -0.17 -7.04 9.98
C ASP A 45 -0.25 -8.53 9.62
N GLU A 46 0.04 -8.91 8.37
CA GLU A 46 0.20 -10.31 7.95
C GLU A 46 1.30 -11.03 8.77
N ILE A 47 2.45 -10.38 8.99
CA ILE A 47 3.56 -10.93 9.79
C ILE A 47 3.16 -11.07 11.27
N VAL A 48 2.42 -10.10 11.81
CA VAL A 48 1.84 -10.19 13.16
C VAL A 48 0.83 -11.33 13.24
N ALA A 49 -0.05 -11.47 12.25
CA ALA A 49 -1.08 -12.50 12.16
C ALA A 49 -0.47 -13.91 12.12
N ILE A 50 0.53 -14.14 11.26
CA ILE A 50 1.30 -15.40 11.19
C ILE A 50 1.98 -15.71 12.53
N THR A 51 2.58 -14.71 13.16
CA THR A 51 3.28 -14.88 14.45
C THR A 51 2.31 -15.23 15.58
N LEU A 52 1.16 -14.55 15.66
CA LEU A 52 0.11 -14.85 16.64
C LEU A 52 -0.52 -16.23 16.40
N ALA A 53 -0.75 -16.62 15.14
CA ALA A 53 -1.23 -17.95 14.79
C ALA A 53 -0.24 -19.06 15.17
N ARG A 54 1.08 -18.82 15.04
CA ARG A 54 2.13 -19.73 15.52
C ARG A 54 2.21 -19.81 17.04
N LEU A 55 2.09 -18.69 17.75
CA LEU A 55 2.23 -18.64 19.22
C LEU A 55 0.99 -19.16 19.97
N TYR A 56 -0.22 -18.93 19.45
CA TYR A 56 -1.48 -19.19 20.15
C TYR A 56 -2.45 -20.11 19.39
N GLY A 57 -2.21 -20.37 18.10
CA GLY A 57 -3.16 -21.08 17.25
C GLY A 57 -3.11 -22.60 17.30
N ARG A 58 -2.07 -23.21 17.90
CA ARG A 58 -1.76 -24.66 17.83
C ARG A 58 -2.96 -25.61 18.01
N GLU A 59 -3.84 -25.34 18.97
CA GLU A 59 -5.00 -26.22 19.28
C GLU A 59 -6.12 -26.11 18.23
N THR A 60 -6.24 -24.95 17.59
CA THR A 60 -7.23 -24.70 16.52
C THR A 60 -6.65 -25.04 15.14
N PHE A 61 -5.34 -24.86 14.96
CA PHE A 61 -4.60 -25.03 13.72
C PHE A 61 -3.36 -25.96 13.87
N PRO A 62 -3.51 -27.27 14.12
CA PRO A 62 -2.36 -28.16 14.28
C PRO A 62 -1.43 -28.13 13.06
N GLY A 63 -0.12 -28.03 13.31
CA GLY A 63 0.91 -27.90 12.27
C GLY A 63 1.35 -26.46 11.96
N ILE A 64 0.57 -25.44 12.36
CA ILE A 64 0.86 -24.02 12.08
C ILE A 64 2.25 -23.56 12.55
N GLU A 65 2.72 -24.11 13.68
CA GLU A 65 4.04 -23.86 14.28
C GLU A 65 5.20 -24.13 13.31
N THR A 66 5.05 -25.11 12.41
CA THR A 66 6.09 -25.57 11.49
C THR A 66 5.72 -25.39 10.01
N ALA A 67 4.51 -24.95 9.69
CA ALA A 67 4.02 -24.81 8.33
C ALA A 67 4.90 -23.81 7.52
N PRO A 68 5.48 -24.23 6.37
CA PRO A 68 6.19 -23.34 5.47
C PRO A 68 5.29 -22.23 4.90
N ILE A 69 5.88 -21.05 4.73
CA ILE A 69 5.23 -19.90 4.08
C ILE A 69 5.43 -20.02 2.57
N LYS A 70 4.32 -19.96 1.82
CA LYS A 70 4.24 -19.80 0.38
C LYS A 70 3.86 -18.36 0.04
N PHE A 71 4.48 -17.83 -1.00
CA PHE A 71 4.27 -16.47 -1.49
C PHE A 71 3.48 -16.49 -2.79
N THR A 72 2.56 -15.54 -2.95
CA THR A 72 1.81 -15.35 -4.21
C THR A 72 1.78 -13.88 -4.66
N GLU A 73 1.75 -13.64 -5.97
CA GLU A 73 1.43 -12.32 -6.56
C GLU A 73 -0.09 -12.09 -6.71
N GLY A 74 -0.90 -13.10 -6.40
CA GLY A 74 -2.36 -13.06 -6.45
C GLY A 74 -2.96 -14.48 -6.42
N VAL A 75 -4.09 -14.64 -5.74
CA VAL A 75 -4.84 -15.90 -5.67
C VAL A 75 -6.32 -15.62 -5.87
N GLU A 76 -7.05 -16.56 -6.46
CA GLU A 76 -8.51 -16.45 -6.59
C GLU A 76 -9.17 -16.43 -5.21
N ARG A 77 -10.31 -15.74 -5.09
CA ARG A 77 -11.05 -15.63 -3.83
C ARG A 77 -11.90 -16.88 -3.63
N HIS A 78 -11.74 -17.53 -2.48
CA HIS A 78 -12.48 -18.74 -2.13
C HIS A 78 -13.01 -18.66 -0.70
N ALA A 79 -14.08 -19.39 -0.42
CA ALA A 79 -14.58 -19.53 0.95
C ALA A 79 -13.65 -20.42 1.79
N ASP A 80 -13.70 -20.23 3.11
CA ASP A 80 -12.90 -20.94 4.12
C ASP A 80 -12.79 -22.47 3.91
N GLN A 81 -13.88 -23.10 3.47
CA GLN A 81 -13.96 -24.55 3.29
C GLN A 81 -13.00 -25.08 2.20
N PHE A 82 -12.64 -24.25 1.22
CA PHE A 82 -11.64 -24.58 0.19
C PHE A 82 -10.23 -24.68 0.78
N PHE A 83 -9.83 -23.66 1.55
CA PHE A 83 -8.53 -23.60 2.19
C PHE A 83 -8.38 -24.65 3.30
N ASP A 84 -9.44 -24.84 4.11
CA ASP A 84 -9.55 -25.95 5.09
C ASP A 84 -9.32 -27.33 4.45
N ALA A 85 -9.93 -27.58 3.29
CA ALA A 85 -9.83 -28.88 2.59
C ALA A 85 -8.46 -29.09 1.93
N ALA A 86 -7.72 -28.02 1.64
CA ALA A 86 -6.36 -28.06 1.13
C ALA A 86 -5.29 -28.14 2.24
N GLU A 87 -5.68 -28.03 3.52
CA GLU A 87 -4.78 -27.85 4.67
C GLU A 87 -3.85 -26.61 4.50
N ILE A 88 -4.39 -25.53 3.90
CA ILE A 88 -3.71 -24.24 3.68
C ILE A 88 -4.34 -23.17 4.56
N LEU A 89 -3.53 -22.30 5.19
CA LEU A 89 -4.02 -21.12 5.91
C LEU A 89 -3.55 -19.82 5.22
N PRO A 90 -4.43 -19.09 4.52
CA PRO A 90 -4.10 -17.79 3.94
C PRO A 90 -4.16 -16.66 4.98
N PHE A 91 -3.33 -15.64 4.78
CA PHE A 91 -3.27 -14.41 5.57
C PHE A 91 -3.17 -13.21 4.62
N GLY A 92 -4.06 -12.22 4.74
CA GLY A 92 -4.12 -11.04 3.86
C GLY A 92 -4.47 -11.32 2.39
N VAL A 93 -4.89 -12.55 2.06
CA VAL A 93 -5.15 -13.00 0.68
C VAL A 93 -6.29 -14.02 0.58
N GLY A 94 -6.92 -14.10 -0.59
CA GLY A 94 -7.84 -15.18 -0.97
C GLY A 94 -9.26 -15.09 -0.43
N GLY A 95 -9.63 -14.02 0.28
CA GLY A 95 -11.00 -13.77 0.76
C GLY A 95 -11.49 -14.63 1.92
N GLY A 96 -10.63 -15.46 2.52
CA GLY A 96 -10.94 -16.28 3.69
C GLY A 96 -10.95 -15.51 5.01
N ARG A 97 -11.12 -16.20 6.15
CA ARG A 97 -11.30 -15.57 7.48
C ARG A 97 -10.22 -14.61 7.97
N PHE A 98 -9.04 -14.59 7.35
CA PHE A 98 -7.90 -13.72 7.68
C PHE A 98 -7.50 -12.80 6.52
N ASP A 99 -8.43 -12.50 5.62
CA ASP A 99 -8.31 -11.47 4.58
C ASP A 99 -9.41 -10.42 4.81
N GLU A 100 -9.04 -9.20 5.23
CA GLU A 100 -10.01 -8.14 5.50
C GLU A 100 -10.65 -7.55 4.23
N HIS A 101 -10.22 -7.95 3.02
CA HIS A 101 -10.91 -7.67 1.76
C HIS A 101 -12.05 -8.67 1.46
N GLY A 102 -12.08 -9.83 2.14
CA GLY A 102 -13.18 -10.79 2.23
C GLY A 102 -13.76 -11.36 0.92
N LEU A 103 -14.95 -11.96 1.01
CA LEU A 103 -15.82 -12.25 -0.15
C LEU A 103 -16.87 -11.15 -0.38
N GLU A 104 -17.40 -10.58 0.71
CA GLU A 104 -18.54 -9.63 0.67
C GLU A 104 -18.11 -8.16 0.58
N GLY A 105 -16.81 -7.86 0.69
CA GLY A 105 -16.24 -6.51 0.64
C GLY A 105 -15.19 -6.29 1.72
N ARG A 106 -14.56 -5.11 1.70
CA ARG A 106 -13.54 -4.75 2.68
C ARG A 106 -14.15 -4.33 4.02
N ASN A 107 -13.64 -4.91 5.10
CA ASN A 107 -13.82 -4.41 6.45
C ASN A 107 -12.80 -3.28 6.72
N GLU A 108 -13.26 -2.07 7.04
CA GLU A 108 -12.38 -0.91 7.33
C GLU A 108 -11.97 -0.81 8.81
N ASP A 109 -12.58 -1.60 9.71
CA ASP A 109 -12.31 -1.62 11.16
C ASP A 109 -11.36 -2.75 11.61
N GLU A 110 -10.92 -3.61 10.69
CA GLU A 110 -10.04 -4.76 10.95
C GLU A 110 -8.82 -4.78 10.01
N CYS A 111 -7.80 -5.56 10.38
CA CYS A 111 -6.73 -6.04 9.51
C CYS A 111 -6.43 -7.51 9.79
N CYS A 112 -5.58 -8.15 9.00
CA CYS A 112 -5.25 -9.58 9.13
C CYS A 112 -4.88 -9.98 10.58
N ALA A 113 -4.11 -9.15 11.27
CA ALA A 113 -3.70 -9.37 12.66
C ALA A 113 -4.87 -9.38 13.67
N THR A 114 -5.85 -8.49 13.52
CA THR A 114 -6.98 -8.39 14.47
C THR A 114 -8.03 -9.47 14.22
N LEU A 115 -8.23 -9.87 12.96
CA LEU A 115 -9.03 -11.04 12.59
C LEU A 115 -8.49 -12.33 13.24
N VAL A 116 -7.17 -12.56 13.17
CA VAL A 116 -6.52 -13.70 13.86
C VAL A 116 -6.68 -13.60 15.38
N ALA A 117 -6.45 -12.44 15.97
CA ALA A 117 -6.56 -12.25 17.41
C ALA A 117 -7.96 -12.59 17.93
N LYS A 118 -9.01 -12.11 17.24
CA LYS A 118 -10.42 -12.41 17.56
C LYS A 118 -10.78 -13.86 17.35
N TYR A 119 -10.36 -14.46 16.24
CA TYR A 119 -10.64 -15.86 15.94
C TYR A 119 -10.02 -16.81 16.96
N LEU A 120 -8.82 -16.49 17.47
CA LEU A 120 -8.16 -17.24 18.55
C LEU A 120 -8.67 -16.87 19.95
N GLY A 121 -9.29 -15.71 20.14
CA GLY A 121 -9.75 -15.21 21.45
C GLY A 121 -8.61 -14.67 22.31
N ILE A 122 -7.68 -13.95 21.68
CA ILE A 122 -6.51 -13.33 22.32
C ILE A 122 -6.49 -11.80 22.13
N ASP A 123 -7.53 -11.22 21.53
CA ASP A 123 -7.68 -9.79 21.28
C ASP A 123 -7.87 -8.97 22.58
N GLU A 124 -8.45 -9.56 23.62
CA GLU A 124 -8.52 -8.96 24.97
C GLU A 124 -7.20 -9.06 25.76
N ASN A 125 -6.14 -9.70 25.23
CA ASN A 125 -4.87 -9.90 25.95
C ASN A 125 -4.17 -8.55 26.22
N PRO A 126 -3.98 -8.13 27.50
CA PRO A 126 -3.37 -6.85 27.83
C PRO A 126 -1.95 -6.65 27.28
N GLY A 127 -1.19 -7.73 27.07
CA GLY A 127 0.16 -7.72 26.51
C GLY A 127 0.23 -7.78 24.98
N LEU A 128 -0.92 -7.84 24.29
CA LEU A 128 -1.03 -7.73 22.83
C LEU A 128 -1.80 -6.48 22.39
N ARG A 129 -2.63 -5.91 23.26
CA ARG A 129 -3.47 -4.72 23.01
C ARG A 129 -2.76 -3.60 22.26
N ASP A 130 -1.59 -3.18 22.74
CA ASP A 130 -0.88 -2.01 22.19
C ASP A 130 -0.23 -2.35 20.83
N LEU A 131 0.22 -3.61 20.65
CA LEU A 131 0.66 -4.16 19.36
C LEU A 131 -0.49 -4.24 18.34
N LEU A 132 -1.64 -4.77 18.71
CA LEU A 132 -2.81 -4.91 17.84
C LEU A 132 -3.34 -3.52 17.43
N ALA A 133 -3.48 -2.59 18.37
CA ALA A 133 -3.91 -1.22 18.09
C ALA A 133 -2.91 -0.46 17.19
N ALA A 134 -1.60 -0.63 17.41
CA ALA A 134 -0.57 -0.03 16.56
C ALA A 134 -0.55 -0.65 15.15
N THR A 135 -0.83 -1.95 15.03
CA THR A 135 -0.87 -2.70 13.76
C THR A 135 -2.09 -2.31 12.94
N LEU A 136 -3.29 -2.31 13.53
CA LEU A 136 -4.53 -1.85 12.89
C LEU A 136 -4.40 -0.39 12.42
N ARG A 137 -3.79 0.48 13.23
CA ARG A 137 -3.48 1.88 12.84
C ARG A 137 -2.60 1.95 11.59
N LEU A 138 -1.63 1.05 11.42
CA LEU A 138 -0.64 1.12 10.35
C LEU A 138 -1.13 0.59 8.99
N ASP A 139 -2.14 -0.27 8.99
CA ASP A 139 -2.83 -0.64 7.75
C ASP A 139 -3.96 0.37 7.43
N THR A 140 -4.89 0.59 8.36
CA THR A 140 -6.11 1.38 8.09
C THR A 140 -5.89 2.87 7.90
N LYS A 141 -4.80 3.46 8.43
CA LYS A 141 -4.60 4.92 8.45
C LYS A 141 -3.37 5.36 7.66
N PRO A 142 -3.51 6.37 6.77
CA PRO A 142 -2.37 6.92 6.05
C PRO A 142 -1.45 7.70 6.99
N ASN A 143 -0.20 7.92 6.55
CA ASN A 143 0.85 8.67 7.26
C ASN A 143 1.46 7.94 8.47
N ALA A 144 1.76 6.65 8.32
CA ALA A 144 2.77 5.96 9.13
C ALA A 144 4.08 6.78 9.20
N ALA A 145 4.78 6.75 10.33
CA ALA A 145 6.09 7.38 10.41
C ALA A 145 7.09 6.60 9.54
N MET A 146 8.10 7.26 8.96
CA MET A 146 9.19 6.54 8.28
C MET A 146 9.92 5.57 9.24
N THR A 147 9.81 5.82 10.54
CA THR A 147 10.32 5.01 11.66
C THR A 147 9.33 4.00 12.23
N ASP A 148 8.12 3.86 11.68
CA ASP A 148 7.28 2.68 11.97
C ASP A 148 7.84 1.48 11.18
N ILE A 149 7.98 0.32 11.84
CA ILE A 149 8.56 -0.91 11.25
C ILE A 149 7.89 -1.32 9.92
N ALA A 150 6.60 -1.03 9.74
CA ALA A 150 5.86 -1.26 8.51
C ALA A 150 6.38 -0.48 7.30
N GLU A 151 6.95 0.72 7.47
CA GLU A 151 7.56 1.46 6.35
C GLU A 151 8.90 0.84 5.94
N VAL A 152 9.69 0.32 6.88
CA VAL A 152 10.91 -0.45 6.58
C VAL A 152 10.57 -1.75 5.83
N ILE A 153 9.50 -2.45 6.22
CA ILE A 153 8.99 -3.63 5.49
C ILE A 153 8.61 -3.26 4.05
N LYS A 154 7.87 -2.16 3.85
CA LYS A 154 7.52 -1.67 2.51
C LYS A 154 8.76 -1.28 1.68
N MET A 155 9.81 -0.75 2.30
CA MET A 155 11.10 -0.46 1.62
C MET A 155 11.84 -1.74 1.25
N ALA A 156 11.91 -2.72 2.16
CA ALA A 156 12.55 -4.01 1.94
C ALA A 156 11.83 -4.82 0.86
N ASN A 157 10.50 -4.88 0.85
CA ASN A 157 9.73 -5.56 -0.19
C ASN A 157 9.91 -4.93 -1.58
N ARG A 158 10.23 -3.63 -1.68
CA ARG A 158 10.59 -3.00 -2.96
C ARG A 158 11.93 -3.51 -3.49
N GLN A 159 12.90 -3.76 -2.60
CA GLN A 159 14.30 -4.06 -2.91
C GLN A 159 14.59 -5.57 -2.99
N LEU A 160 13.99 -6.37 -2.12
CA LEU A 160 14.27 -7.80 -1.90
C LEU A 160 13.16 -8.71 -2.46
N ARG A 161 12.58 -8.35 -3.61
CA ARG A 161 11.45 -9.06 -4.25
C ARG A 161 11.68 -10.56 -4.46
N CYS A 162 12.92 -10.97 -4.68
CA CYS A 162 13.34 -12.36 -4.86
C CYS A 162 13.65 -13.11 -3.54
N ALA A 163 13.58 -12.42 -2.39
CA ALA A 163 13.90 -12.96 -1.07
C ALA A 163 12.93 -12.46 0.04
N PRO A 164 11.59 -12.54 -0.15
CA PRO A 164 10.61 -12.01 0.80
C PRO A 164 10.66 -12.69 2.19
N ASN A 165 11.15 -13.93 2.24
CA ASN A 165 11.42 -14.65 3.48
C ASN A 165 12.48 -13.97 4.37
N VAL A 166 13.39 -13.17 3.81
CA VAL A 166 14.36 -12.37 4.60
C VAL A 166 13.65 -11.24 5.33
N VAL A 167 12.67 -10.58 4.67
CA VAL A 167 11.90 -9.47 5.26
C VAL A 167 11.02 -9.98 6.41
N ILE A 168 10.35 -11.13 6.23
CA ILE A 168 9.57 -11.77 7.29
C ILE A 168 10.47 -12.12 8.48
N LYS A 169 11.59 -12.83 8.29
CA LYS A 169 12.49 -13.22 9.39
C LYS A 169 13.05 -12.03 10.17
N TRP A 170 13.42 -10.96 9.48
CA TRP A 170 13.89 -9.72 10.11
C TRP A 170 12.77 -9.07 10.94
N ALA A 171 11.55 -9.02 10.43
CA ALA A 171 10.40 -8.48 11.15
C ALA A 171 9.97 -9.37 12.33
N GLU A 172 9.99 -10.71 12.18
CA GLU A 172 9.72 -11.69 13.24
C GLU A 172 10.67 -11.51 14.43
N LEU A 173 11.95 -11.22 14.22
CA LEU A 173 12.90 -10.95 15.32
C LEU A 173 12.50 -9.70 16.13
N GLY A 174 12.19 -8.60 15.45
CA GLY A 174 11.71 -7.37 16.09
C GLY A 174 10.37 -7.57 16.81
N LEU A 175 9.43 -8.27 16.18
CA LEU A 175 8.12 -8.58 16.74
C LEU A 175 8.18 -9.47 17.99
N ASN A 176 9.01 -10.52 17.97
CA ASN A 176 9.22 -11.36 19.15
C ASN A 176 9.79 -10.56 20.34
N ALA A 177 10.66 -9.59 20.09
CA ALA A 177 11.13 -8.67 21.13
C ALA A 177 10.01 -7.74 21.63
N ILE A 178 9.18 -7.18 20.75
CA ILE A 178 8.02 -6.35 21.13
C ILE A 178 7.06 -7.14 22.03
N ILE A 179 6.69 -8.37 21.65
CA ILE A 179 5.75 -9.22 22.41
C ILE A 179 6.31 -9.55 23.81
N ARG A 180 7.59 -9.96 23.90
CA ARG A 180 8.27 -10.20 25.19
C ARG A 180 8.26 -8.94 26.06
N PHE A 181 8.63 -7.79 25.49
CA PHE A 181 8.76 -6.53 26.20
C PHE A 181 7.42 -5.90 26.64
N GLN A 182 6.30 -6.27 26.00
CA GLN A 182 4.95 -5.94 26.50
C GLN A 182 4.47 -6.93 27.57
N ALA A 183 4.81 -8.21 27.47
CA ALA A 183 4.40 -9.23 28.45
C ALA A 183 5.11 -9.10 29.81
N ILE A 184 6.37 -8.62 29.83
CA ILE A 184 7.18 -8.46 31.04
C ILE A 184 7.91 -7.12 30.98
N ARG A 185 7.95 -6.39 32.10
CA ARG A 185 8.74 -5.15 32.24
C ARG A 185 10.23 -5.48 32.38
N TYR A 186 11.03 -5.15 31.36
CA TYR A 186 12.50 -5.26 31.41
C TYR A 186 13.17 -3.92 31.76
N ASP A 187 14.13 -3.96 32.67
CA ASP A 187 14.98 -2.82 33.03
C ASP A 187 15.97 -2.43 31.91
N ALA A 188 16.76 -1.38 32.12
CA ALA A 188 17.77 -0.95 31.17
C ALA A 188 19.01 -1.84 31.24
N VAL A 189 19.63 -2.13 30.08
CA VAL A 189 20.89 -2.89 30.01
C VAL A 189 22.10 -1.93 29.96
N PRO A 190 23.26 -2.26 30.55
CA PRO A 190 24.40 -1.34 30.61
C PRO A 190 24.95 -0.89 29.24
N GLU A 191 24.73 -1.68 28.19
CA GLU A 191 25.17 -1.39 26.82
C GLU A 191 24.04 -0.84 25.91
N GLU A 192 22.92 -0.38 26.48
CA GLU A 192 21.76 0.11 25.71
C GLU A 192 22.11 1.35 24.85
N LYS A 193 22.26 1.14 23.55
CA LYS A 193 22.52 2.20 22.56
C LYS A 193 21.24 2.83 22.06
N ARG A 194 21.34 4.14 21.78
CA ARG A 194 20.34 4.90 21.02
C ARG A 194 20.37 4.51 19.54
N LEU A 195 19.25 4.67 18.85
CA LEU A 195 19.12 4.43 17.40
C LEU A 195 20.02 5.42 16.63
N SER A 196 20.14 6.65 17.12
CA SER A 196 21.10 7.65 16.62
C SER A 196 22.56 7.21 16.76
N THR A 197 22.96 6.63 17.90
CA THR A 197 24.32 6.09 18.09
C THR A 197 24.63 4.96 17.10
N LEU A 198 23.70 4.02 16.92
CA LEU A 198 23.84 2.93 15.95
C LEU A 198 23.91 3.45 14.50
N PHE A 199 23.19 4.52 14.17
CA PHE A 199 23.26 5.13 12.84
C PHE A 199 24.60 5.82 12.56
N GLU A 200 25.17 6.55 13.51
CA GLU A 200 26.49 7.17 13.33
C GLU A 200 27.64 6.14 13.30
N GLU A 201 27.45 4.96 13.90
CA GLU A 201 28.36 3.82 13.72
C GLU A 201 28.24 3.23 12.30
N TYR A 202 27.02 3.03 11.79
CA TYR A 202 26.78 2.60 10.41
C TYR A 202 27.35 3.58 9.37
N VAL A 203 27.09 4.89 9.50
CA VAL A 203 27.57 5.91 8.55
C VAL A 203 29.10 6.03 8.56
N ARG A 204 29.76 5.83 9.71
CA ARG A 204 31.23 5.81 9.82
C ARG A 204 31.84 4.64 9.07
N ASN A 205 31.18 3.47 9.13
CA ASN A 205 31.65 2.24 8.50
C ASN A 205 31.26 2.15 7.01
N LYS A 206 30.27 2.92 6.55
CA LYS A 206 29.74 2.87 5.17
C LYS A 206 29.49 4.26 4.59
N ARG A 207 30.32 4.65 3.62
CA ARG A 207 30.19 5.91 2.87
C ARG A 207 28.76 6.07 2.33
N THR A 208 28.03 7.01 2.90
CA THR A 208 26.63 7.33 2.59
C THR A 208 26.57 8.77 2.07
N ASP A 209 25.63 9.07 1.17
CA ASP A 209 25.39 10.45 0.72
C ASP A 209 24.95 11.34 1.90
N GLY A 210 25.48 12.57 1.97
CA GLY A 210 25.26 13.48 3.10
C GLY A 210 23.79 13.87 3.30
N ARG A 211 23.10 14.20 2.20
CA ARG A 211 21.69 14.61 2.18
C ARG A 211 20.76 13.44 2.51
N ILE A 212 21.12 12.22 2.10
CA ILE A 212 20.46 10.98 2.55
C ILE A 212 20.66 10.78 4.06
N ALA A 213 21.90 10.89 4.55
CA ALA A 213 22.21 10.70 5.97
C ALA A 213 21.52 11.74 6.86
N GLU A 214 21.48 13.01 6.47
CA GLU A 214 20.71 14.09 7.13
C GLU A 214 19.21 13.79 7.17
N THR A 215 18.64 13.30 6.08
CA THR A 215 17.22 12.92 6.02
C THR A 215 16.90 11.80 7.01
N ILE A 216 17.77 10.78 7.10
CA ILE A 216 17.61 9.67 8.06
C ILE A 216 17.81 10.14 9.51
N ARG A 217 18.80 11.01 9.78
CA ARG A 217 18.99 11.63 11.10
C ARG A 217 17.75 12.40 11.57
N ALA A 218 17.11 13.15 10.68
CA ALA A 218 15.89 13.89 11.01
C ALA A 218 14.73 12.95 11.38
N TRP A 219 14.62 11.78 10.76
CA TRP A 219 13.63 10.76 11.13
C TRP A 219 13.96 10.14 12.50
N ILE A 220 15.20 9.73 12.73
CA ILE A 220 15.66 9.13 13.99
C ILE A 220 15.52 10.11 15.16
N ALA A 221 15.88 11.39 14.97
CA ALA A 221 15.72 12.42 15.99
C ALA A 221 14.23 12.63 16.36
N LYS A 222 13.31 12.52 15.39
CA LYS A 222 11.86 12.58 15.64
C LYS A 222 11.35 11.34 16.39
N SER A 223 11.85 10.14 16.07
CA SER A 223 11.62 8.91 16.85
C SER A 223 12.00 9.12 18.32
N GLU A 224 13.26 9.51 18.56
CA GLU A 224 13.85 9.59 19.90
C GLU A 224 13.26 10.75 20.74
N ALA A 225 12.70 11.79 20.11
CA ALA A 225 12.03 12.89 20.79
C ALA A 225 10.54 12.64 21.10
N SER A 226 9.94 11.56 20.60
CA SER A 226 8.51 11.29 20.81
C SER A 226 8.22 10.75 22.22
N ALA A 227 7.49 11.51 23.03
CA ALA A 227 7.04 11.07 24.35
C ALA A 227 5.99 9.95 24.33
N THR A 228 5.44 9.63 23.15
CA THR A 228 4.39 8.62 22.92
C THR A 228 4.79 7.66 21.80
N GLN A 229 6.02 7.14 21.86
CA GLN A 229 6.51 6.11 20.92
C GLN A 229 5.53 4.94 20.80
N SER A 230 5.11 4.67 19.56
CA SER A 230 4.35 3.46 19.27
C SER A 230 5.23 2.23 19.49
N VAL A 231 4.64 1.11 19.87
CA VAL A 231 5.36 -0.16 20.01
C VAL A 231 5.96 -0.67 18.68
N THR A 232 5.52 -0.08 17.56
CA THR A 232 6.04 -0.30 16.20
C THR A 232 7.12 0.70 15.77
N ASP A 233 7.43 1.73 16.57
CA ASP A 233 8.48 2.71 16.25
C ASP A 233 9.86 2.11 16.50
N LEU A 234 10.81 2.34 15.58
CA LEU A 234 12.14 1.75 15.64
C LEU A 234 12.90 2.00 16.94
N THR A 235 12.73 3.15 17.62
CA THR A 235 13.37 3.38 18.92
C THR A 235 12.78 2.46 20.00
N PHE A 236 11.48 2.14 19.93
CA PHE A 236 10.87 1.13 20.79
C PHE A 236 11.39 -0.28 20.42
N VAL A 237 11.41 -0.64 19.14
CA VAL A 237 11.83 -2.00 18.71
C VAL A 237 13.30 -2.28 19.06
N VAL A 238 14.20 -1.33 18.82
CA VAL A 238 15.63 -1.44 19.17
C VAL A 238 15.86 -1.48 20.69
N LYS A 239 15.03 -0.79 21.47
CA LYS A 239 15.02 -0.91 22.93
C LYS A 239 14.51 -2.27 23.41
N ALA A 240 13.45 -2.79 22.79
CA ALA A 240 12.90 -4.11 23.11
C ALA A 240 13.89 -5.23 22.79
N LEU A 241 14.58 -5.18 21.63
CA LEU A 241 15.62 -6.14 21.26
C LEU A 241 16.74 -6.18 22.30
N GLN A 242 17.36 -5.03 22.60
CA GLN A 242 18.47 -4.92 23.56
C GLN A 242 18.10 -5.39 24.98
N ARG A 243 16.84 -5.23 25.40
CA ARG A 243 16.38 -5.61 26.75
C ARG A 243 15.84 -7.04 26.87
N THR A 244 15.40 -7.67 25.78
CA THR A 244 14.79 -9.01 25.80
C THR A 244 15.78 -10.16 25.54
N GLY A 245 17.08 -9.88 25.61
CA GLY A 245 18.15 -10.88 25.52
C GLY A 245 18.59 -11.24 24.10
N THR A 246 18.24 -10.44 23.10
CA THR A 246 18.83 -10.52 21.75
C THR A 246 20.33 -10.19 21.81
N SER A 247 21.17 -10.85 21.00
CA SER A 247 22.62 -10.57 21.04
C SER A 247 22.94 -9.18 20.51
N ARG A 248 24.13 -8.66 20.88
CA ARG A 248 24.60 -7.36 20.41
C ARG A 248 24.81 -7.36 18.89
N GLU A 249 25.27 -8.50 18.37
CA GLU A 249 25.51 -8.79 16.97
C GLU A 249 24.18 -8.77 16.20
N ASP A 250 23.16 -9.50 16.68
CA ASP A 250 21.79 -9.47 16.12
C ASP A 250 21.20 -8.05 16.09
N VAL A 251 21.39 -7.25 17.15
CA VAL A 251 20.91 -5.84 17.20
C VAL A 251 21.60 -4.98 16.14
N VAL A 252 22.91 -5.16 15.93
CA VAL A 252 23.66 -4.46 14.88
C VAL A 252 23.23 -4.91 13.49
N GLU A 253 23.07 -6.21 13.23
CA GLU A 253 22.58 -6.70 11.93
C GLU A 253 21.14 -6.23 11.64
N TRP A 254 20.25 -6.30 12.63
CA TRP A 254 18.87 -5.86 12.52
C TRP A 254 18.75 -4.36 12.22
N THR A 255 19.57 -3.52 12.84
CA THR A 255 19.61 -2.07 12.56
C THR A 255 20.36 -1.74 11.27
N HIS A 256 21.41 -2.48 10.91
CA HIS A 256 22.04 -2.37 9.59
C HIS A 256 21.05 -2.69 8.47
N PHE A 257 20.15 -3.67 8.63
CA PHE A 257 19.07 -3.93 7.66
C PHE A 257 18.16 -2.72 7.48
N VAL A 258 17.72 -2.05 8.56
CA VAL A 258 16.98 -0.77 8.49
C VAL A 258 17.76 0.26 7.68
N PHE A 259 19.00 0.55 8.07
CA PHE A 259 19.78 1.65 7.49
C PHE A 259 20.18 1.38 6.04
N ASN A 260 20.46 0.12 5.67
CA ASN A 260 20.63 -0.30 4.28
C ASN A 260 19.38 0.07 3.46
N ASN A 261 18.20 -0.40 3.88
CA ASN A 261 16.95 -0.16 3.18
C ASN A 261 16.58 1.33 3.07
N TYR A 262 16.80 2.12 4.14
CA TYR A 262 16.66 3.58 4.10
C TYR A 262 17.58 4.23 3.07
N THR A 263 18.87 3.89 3.07
CA THR A 263 19.84 4.53 2.14
C THR A 263 19.50 4.22 0.68
N ALA A 264 19.07 3.00 0.37
CA ALA A 264 18.65 2.61 -0.97
C ALA A 264 17.31 3.23 -1.41
N ASP A 265 16.30 3.27 -0.54
CA ASP A 265 15.01 3.91 -0.87
C ASP A 265 15.14 5.42 -1.05
N GLN A 266 16.04 6.07 -0.30
CA GLN A 266 16.36 7.49 -0.51
C GLN A 266 17.20 7.74 -1.76
N ALA A 267 18.10 6.83 -2.16
CA ALA A 267 18.79 6.93 -3.44
C ALA A 267 17.79 6.86 -4.61
N LEU A 268 16.89 5.88 -4.61
CA LEU A 268 15.80 5.75 -5.59
C LEU A 268 14.87 6.97 -5.58
N PHE A 269 14.63 7.58 -4.41
CA PHE A 269 13.82 8.81 -4.32
C PHE A 269 14.51 10.00 -4.98
N TRP A 270 15.81 10.20 -4.76
CA TRP A 270 16.57 11.29 -5.38
C TRP A 270 16.76 11.09 -6.89
N GLU A 271 16.99 9.86 -7.35
CA GLU A 271 16.95 9.49 -8.77
C GLU A 271 15.62 9.90 -9.42
N ALA A 272 14.49 9.56 -8.78
CA ALA A 272 13.17 9.96 -9.24
C ALA A 272 12.97 11.50 -9.26
N VAL A 273 13.55 12.24 -8.31
CA VAL A 273 13.48 13.71 -8.28
C VAL A 273 14.26 14.32 -9.44
N GLU A 274 15.49 13.88 -9.71
CA GLU A 274 16.28 14.40 -10.83
C GLU A 274 15.69 13.99 -12.20
N LEU A 275 15.12 12.79 -12.30
CA LEU A 275 14.36 12.38 -13.50
C LEU A 275 13.16 13.30 -13.76
N LEU A 276 12.40 13.65 -12.72
CA LEU A 276 11.17 14.43 -12.83
C LEU A 276 11.40 15.93 -13.06
N LYS A 277 12.48 16.51 -12.50
CA LYS A 277 12.90 17.91 -12.78
C LYS A 277 13.09 18.19 -14.27
N ASN A 278 13.50 17.18 -15.03
CA ASN A 278 13.77 17.27 -16.46
C ASN A 278 12.54 16.96 -17.35
N GLN A 279 11.38 16.64 -16.77
CA GLN A 279 10.17 16.35 -17.55
C GLN A 279 9.41 17.60 -17.96
N LYS A 280 8.80 17.56 -19.15
CA LYS A 280 7.92 18.63 -19.62
C LYS A 280 6.63 18.66 -18.79
N VAL A 281 6.35 19.80 -18.15
CA VAL A 281 5.06 20.07 -17.52
C VAL A 281 4.08 20.57 -18.57
N HIS A 282 2.92 19.92 -18.66
CA HIS A 282 1.81 20.30 -19.52
C HIS A 282 0.77 21.09 -18.70
N MET A 283 0.63 22.39 -18.98
CA MET A 283 -0.36 23.24 -18.32
C MET A 283 -1.74 23.07 -18.98
N VAL A 284 -2.77 22.76 -18.19
CA VAL A 284 -4.17 22.65 -18.66
C VAL A 284 -5.03 23.65 -17.90
N ASP A 285 -5.81 24.48 -18.59
CA ASP A 285 -6.80 25.35 -17.95
C ASP A 285 -7.94 24.51 -17.35
N PHE A 286 -8.30 24.79 -16.09
CA PHE A 286 -9.20 23.99 -15.28
C PHE A 286 -10.18 24.88 -14.51
N LEU A 287 -11.44 24.46 -14.38
CA LEU A 287 -12.45 25.18 -13.59
C LEU A 287 -12.52 24.60 -12.18
N GLY A 288 -11.73 25.17 -11.26
CA GLY A 288 -11.77 24.83 -9.84
C GLY A 288 -12.91 25.54 -9.10
N ARG A 289 -13.15 25.16 -7.84
CA ARG A 289 -14.18 25.79 -6.98
C ARG A 289 -14.00 27.31 -6.81
N LYS A 290 -12.76 27.81 -6.92
CA LYS A 290 -12.41 29.24 -6.85
C LYS A 290 -12.42 29.96 -8.20
N GLY A 291 -12.90 29.31 -9.27
CA GLY A 291 -12.88 29.84 -10.64
C GLY A 291 -11.81 29.19 -11.52
N LYS A 292 -11.47 29.86 -12.63
CA LYS A 292 -10.46 29.37 -13.59
C LYS A 292 -9.06 29.40 -12.97
N GLN A 293 -8.34 28.29 -13.09
CA GLN A 293 -6.93 28.14 -12.71
C GLN A 293 -6.23 27.26 -13.76
N LYS A 294 -4.90 27.10 -13.69
CA LYS A 294 -4.17 26.10 -14.48
C LYS A 294 -3.70 24.97 -13.58
N ILE A 295 -3.84 23.73 -14.03
CA ILE A 295 -3.28 22.54 -13.38
C ILE A 295 -2.03 22.06 -14.12
N ARG A 296 -1.10 21.47 -13.37
CA ARG A 296 0.18 20.92 -13.83
C ARG A 296 0.04 19.42 -14.10
N VAL A 297 -0.09 19.03 -15.37
CA VAL A 297 -0.03 17.63 -15.80
C VAL A 297 1.43 17.27 -16.09
N LEU A 298 1.95 16.21 -15.46
CA LEU A 298 3.31 15.71 -15.69
C LEU A 298 3.23 14.23 -16.05
N MET A 299 3.77 13.86 -17.21
CA MET A 299 3.95 12.47 -17.61
C MET A 299 5.43 12.06 -17.56
N VAL A 300 5.71 10.84 -17.12
CA VAL A 300 7.05 10.23 -17.15
C VAL A 300 6.96 8.76 -17.58
N GLU A 301 8.00 8.27 -18.25
CA GLU A 301 8.19 6.84 -18.53
C GLU A 301 9.33 6.33 -17.63
N SER A 302 9.03 5.47 -16.66
CA SER A 302 9.98 5.01 -15.64
C SER A 302 9.51 3.79 -14.83
N ASP A 303 10.41 2.86 -14.56
CA ASP A 303 10.19 1.74 -13.63
C ASP A 303 10.38 2.12 -12.15
N ASN A 304 10.96 3.28 -11.86
CA ASN A 304 11.16 3.74 -10.49
C ASN A 304 9.80 3.95 -9.78
N PRO A 305 9.51 3.22 -8.68
CA PRO A 305 8.20 3.27 -8.02
C PRO A 305 7.99 4.56 -7.22
N LEU A 306 9.04 5.33 -6.95
CA LEU A 306 9.00 6.52 -6.12
C LEU A 306 8.72 7.81 -6.90
N CYS A 307 8.61 7.77 -8.23
CA CYS A 307 8.20 8.94 -9.03
C CYS A 307 6.86 9.55 -8.58
N GLN A 308 5.92 8.74 -8.11
CA GLN A 308 4.63 9.22 -7.57
C GLN A 308 4.77 9.92 -6.21
N LYS A 309 5.81 9.61 -5.42
CA LYS A 309 6.18 10.31 -4.19
C LYS A 309 6.93 11.61 -4.52
N ALA A 310 7.88 11.54 -5.46
CA ALA A 310 8.71 12.65 -5.90
C ALA A 310 7.94 13.74 -6.65
N SER A 311 6.91 13.40 -7.43
CA SER A 311 6.07 14.37 -8.15
C SER A 311 5.26 15.31 -7.23
N ARG A 312 5.17 14.99 -5.93
CA ARG A 312 4.57 15.85 -4.89
C ARG A 312 5.56 16.82 -4.24
N MET A 313 6.86 16.74 -4.53
CA MET A 313 7.82 17.74 -4.02
C MET A 313 7.48 19.13 -4.57
N ARG A 314 7.62 20.16 -3.72
CA ARG A 314 7.22 21.55 -4.03
C ARG A 314 7.82 22.07 -5.34
N ASP A 315 9.07 21.71 -5.63
CA ASP A 315 9.82 22.25 -6.77
C ASP A 315 9.59 21.43 -8.07
N ILE A 316 8.86 20.30 -8.00
CA ILE A 316 8.37 19.53 -9.16
C ILE A 316 6.87 19.77 -9.36
N HIS A 317 6.08 19.46 -8.32
CA HIS A 317 4.64 19.69 -8.18
C HIS A 317 3.80 19.30 -9.40
N ALA A 318 3.28 18.08 -9.42
CA ALA A 318 2.22 17.67 -10.34
C ALA A 318 0.84 17.71 -9.67
N ASP A 319 -0.15 18.25 -10.37
CA ASP A 319 -1.57 18.16 -10.00
C ASP A 319 -2.20 16.89 -10.57
N VAL A 320 -1.75 16.49 -11.77
CA VAL A 320 -2.03 15.18 -12.35
C VAL A 320 -0.69 14.56 -12.72
N PHE A 321 -0.35 13.46 -12.05
CA PHE A 321 0.87 12.69 -12.33
C PHE A 321 0.50 11.45 -13.14
N ILE A 322 1.13 11.27 -14.30
CA ILE A 322 0.96 10.15 -15.21
C ILE A 322 2.30 9.41 -15.28
N ARG A 323 2.27 8.09 -15.09
CA ARG A 323 3.44 7.23 -15.19
C ARG A 323 3.17 6.09 -16.16
N ARG A 324 4.09 5.85 -17.10
CA ARG A 324 4.20 4.61 -17.87
C ARG A 324 5.41 3.82 -17.36
N ASN A 325 5.31 2.49 -17.21
CA ASN A 325 6.45 1.62 -16.89
C ASN A 325 6.99 0.94 -18.17
N SER A 326 8.11 0.20 -18.07
CA SER A 326 8.70 -0.49 -19.23
C SER A 326 7.83 -1.60 -19.83
N LYS A 327 6.90 -2.16 -19.05
CA LYS A 327 5.86 -3.08 -19.55
C LYS A 327 4.77 -2.36 -20.37
N GLY A 328 4.77 -1.03 -20.42
CA GLY A 328 3.76 -0.20 -21.09
C GLY A 328 2.52 0.13 -20.24
N GLN A 329 2.40 -0.47 -19.05
CA GLN A 329 1.33 -0.24 -18.07
C GLN A 329 1.33 1.22 -17.60
N VAL A 330 0.13 1.78 -17.36
CA VAL A 330 -0.06 3.22 -17.08
C VAL A 330 -0.78 3.46 -15.76
N GLN A 331 -0.28 4.42 -14.98
CA GLN A 331 -0.81 4.79 -13.67
C GLN A 331 -1.02 6.31 -13.61
N VAL A 332 -2.20 6.76 -13.21
CA VAL A 332 -2.58 8.18 -13.15
C VAL A 332 -3.06 8.52 -11.75
N PHE A 333 -2.58 9.64 -11.20
CA PHE A 333 -2.84 10.10 -9.84
C PHE A 333 -3.17 11.59 -9.82
N THR A 334 -4.20 12.00 -9.07
CA THR A 334 -4.54 13.41 -8.84
C THR A 334 -4.07 13.92 -7.48
N SER A 335 -3.68 15.19 -7.42
CA SER A 335 -3.39 15.91 -6.18
C SER A 335 -4.69 16.24 -5.42
N MET A 336 -4.79 15.80 -4.16
CA MET A 336 -5.90 16.14 -3.27
C MET A 336 -5.92 17.63 -2.84
N LEU A 337 -4.87 18.39 -3.15
CA LEU A 337 -4.82 19.84 -2.88
C LEU A 337 -5.72 20.63 -3.84
N VAL A 338 -6.02 20.09 -5.02
CA VAL A 338 -6.81 20.76 -6.05
C VAL A 338 -8.29 20.40 -5.89
N GLN A 339 -9.07 21.31 -5.30
CA GLN A 339 -10.50 21.09 -5.08
C GLN A 339 -11.24 20.81 -6.40
N ASN A 340 -12.11 19.79 -6.37
CA ASN A 340 -12.89 19.23 -7.48
C ASN A 340 -12.09 18.51 -8.58
N LEU A 341 -10.75 18.44 -8.50
CA LEU A 341 -9.95 17.63 -9.45
C LEU A 341 -10.25 16.14 -9.22
N ASN A 342 -10.70 15.46 -10.26
CA ASN A 342 -11.11 14.07 -10.22
C ASN A 342 -10.89 13.40 -11.58
N LEU A 343 -10.79 12.07 -11.60
CA LEU A 343 -10.48 11.29 -12.80
C LEU A 343 -11.71 10.80 -13.57
N ALA A 344 -12.95 11.22 -13.27
CA ALA A 344 -14.15 10.62 -13.87
C ALA A 344 -14.18 10.77 -15.40
N ASN A 345 -13.97 11.98 -15.94
CA ASN A 345 -13.91 12.18 -17.41
C ASN A 345 -12.66 11.58 -18.05
N PHE A 346 -11.54 11.56 -17.31
CA PHE A 346 -10.29 10.96 -17.79
C PHE A 346 -10.46 9.43 -17.96
N ALA A 347 -11.01 8.76 -16.94
CA ALA A 347 -11.33 7.34 -16.97
C ALA A 347 -12.35 7.00 -18.06
N ARG A 348 -13.39 7.82 -18.26
CA ARG A 348 -14.33 7.67 -19.38
C ARG A 348 -13.64 7.67 -20.73
N MET A 349 -12.77 8.65 -20.98
CA MET A 349 -12.04 8.77 -22.24
C MET A 349 -11.06 7.60 -22.45
N ILE A 350 -10.27 7.25 -21.44
CA ILE A 350 -9.33 6.13 -21.47
C ILE A 350 -10.05 4.80 -21.72
N ARG A 351 -11.07 4.49 -20.92
CA ARG A 351 -11.84 3.24 -21.05
C ARG A 351 -12.56 3.19 -22.40
N TRP A 352 -13.19 4.29 -22.84
CA TRP A 352 -13.81 4.35 -24.17
C TRP A 352 -12.80 4.06 -25.29
N LEU A 353 -11.55 4.54 -25.18
CA LEU A 353 -10.51 4.24 -26.16
C LEU A 353 -10.15 2.75 -26.19
N GLU A 354 -10.03 2.10 -25.03
CA GLU A 354 -9.70 0.67 -24.92
C GLU A 354 -10.83 -0.28 -25.38
N LEU A 355 -12.11 0.11 -25.26
CA LEU A 355 -13.26 -0.72 -25.66
C LEU A 355 -13.12 -1.30 -27.09
N PRO A 356 -13.47 -2.57 -27.35
CA PRO A 356 -13.49 -3.13 -28.71
C PRO A 356 -14.39 -2.31 -29.66
N LYS A 357 -13.88 -1.97 -30.85
CA LYS A 357 -14.59 -1.16 -31.84
C LYS A 357 -15.15 -1.98 -33.02
N ASP A 358 -16.20 -1.45 -33.65
CA ASP A 358 -16.65 -1.83 -35.00
C ASP A 358 -15.79 -1.16 -36.09
N GLU A 359 -16.13 -1.44 -37.36
CA GLU A 359 -15.47 -0.86 -38.54
C GLU A 359 -15.75 0.65 -38.72
N HIS A 360 -16.67 1.21 -37.94
CA HIS A 360 -17.00 2.63 -37.89
C HIS A 360 -16.40 3.34 -36.65
N GLY A 361 -15.56 2.65 -35.88
CA GLY A 361 -14.89 3.19 -34.68
C GLY A 361 -15.77 3.30 -33.44
N ARG A 362 -16.98 2.72 -33.44
CA ARG A 362 -17.96 2.76 -32.34
C ARG A 362 -17.76 1.55 -31.40
N PRO A 363 -17.99 1.67 -30.08
CA PRO A 363 -17.90 0.53 -29.17
C PRO A 363 -18.87 -0.61 -29.54
N LYS A 364 -18.39 -1.84 -29.51
CA LYS A 364 -19.20 -3.08 -29.64
C LYS A 364 -19.92 -3.48 -28.35
N THR A 365 -19.57 -2.85 -27.22
CA THR A 365 -20.13 -3.12 -25.90
C THR A 365 -21.24 -2.11 -25.58
N ASP A 366 -22.41 -2.58 -25.18
CA ASP A 366 -23.46 -1.71 -24.65
C ASP A 366 -23.09 -1.27 -23.22
N ILE A 367 -22.51 -0.07 -23.12
CA ILE A 367 -22.16 0.60 -21.86
C ILE A 367 -22.20 2.11 -22.07
N SER A 368 -22.87 2.84 -21.18
CA SER A 368 -23.04 4.28 -21.36
C SER A 368 -21.77 5.07 -21.00
N TRP A 369 -21.66 6.27 -21.58
CA TRP A 369 -20.64 7.25 -21.19
C TRP A 369 -20.62 7.56 -19.70
N LYS A 370 -21.77 7.46 -19.00
CA LYS A 370 -21.84 7.70 -17.56
C LYS A 370 -21.08 6.62 -16.78
N GLU A 371 -21.33 5.35 -17.12
CA GLU A 371 -20.85 4.14 -16.44
C GLU A 371 -19.35 3.91 -16.63
N LEU A 372 -18.77 4.29 -17.77
CA LEU A 372 -17.31 4.26 -17.98
C LEU A 372 -16.53 5.08 -16.93
N GLY A 373 -17.20 6.02 -16.22
CA GLY A 373 -16.64 6.78 -15.11
C GLY A 373 -16.89 6.21 -13.70
N ALA A 374 -17.48 5.01 -13.58
CA ALA A 374 -17.70 4.34 -12.29
C ALA A 374 -16.38 3.88 -11.65
N GLN A 375 -16.39 3.73 -10.31
CA GLN A 375 -15.24 3.20 -9.57
C GLN A 375 -14.97 1.72 -9.89
N ASP A 376 -13.87 1.22 -9.33
CA ASP A 376 -13.38 -0.16 -9.40
C ASP A 376 -13.09 -0.62 -10.84
N THR A 377 -13.07 -1.92 -11.10
CA THR A 377 -12.81 -2.50 -12.43
C THR A 377 -14.13 -2.83 -13.13
N LEU A 378 -14.24 -2.53 -14.42
CA LEU A 378 -15.43 -2.84 -15.21
C LEU A 378 -15.20 -4.12 -16.03
N SER A 379 -16.17 -5.03 -16.04
CA SER A 379 -16.09 -6.30 -16.80
C SER A 379 -15.95 -6.10 -18.32
N THR A 380 -16.42 -4.98 -18.86
CA THR A 380 -16.30 -4.61 -20.28
C THR A 380 -14.93 -4.03 -20.67
N VAL A 381 -14.09 -3.69 -19.68
CA VAL A 381 -12.76 -3.08 -19.83
C VAL A 381 -11.92 -3.37 -18.58
N PRO A 382 -11.56 -4.65 -18.36
CA PRO A 382 -10.96 -5.12 -17.10
C PRO A 382 -9.54 -4.61 -16.87
N GLU A 383 -8.91 -4.01 -17.88
CA GLU A 383 -7.53 -3.50 -17.84
C GLU A 383 -7.37 -2.23 -16.99
N TRP A 384 -8.47 -1.61 -16.52
CA TRP A 384 -8.46 -0.28 -15.92
C TRP A 384 -9.28 -0.19 -14.61
N TYR A 385 -8.59 -0.11 -13.48
CA TYR A 385 -9.17 0.07 -12.13
C TYR A 385 -9.21 1.56 -11.72
N LEU A 386 -10.37 2.08 -11.30
CA LEU A 386 -10.55 3.50 -10.89
C LEU A 386 -10.94 3.62 -9.41
N PHE A 387 -10.11 4.25 -8.59
CA PHE A 387 -10.41 4.43 -7.16
C PHE A 387 -9.86 5.75 -6.60
N LYS A 388 -10.73 6.55 -5.95
CA LYS A 388 -10.41 7.72 -5.10
C LYS A 388 -9.19 8.56 -5.58
N GLY A 389 -9.25 9.06 -6.82
CA GLY A 389 -8.20 9.91 -7.39
C GLY A 389 -7.00 9.18 -8.03
N MET A 390 -7.10 7.86 -8.20
CA MET A 390 -6.14 7.04 -8.93
C MET A 390 -6.84 6.22 -10.03
N LEU A 391 -6.22 6.11 -11.21
CA LEU A 391 -6.64 5.23 -12.30
C LEU A 391 -5.43 4.39 -12.70
N LEU A 392 -5.57 3.06 -12.63
CA LEU A 392 -4.48 2.10 -12.77
C LEU A 392 -4.75 1.10 -13.88
N ASN A 393 -3.89 1.08 -14.90
CA ASN A 393 -3.67 -0.06 -15.78
C ASN A 393 -2.45 -0.83 -15.27
N GLY A 394 -2.70 -1.83 -14.41
CA GLY A 394 -1.67 -2.56 -13.69
C GLY A 394 -1.13 -1.83 -12.44
N SER A 395 -0.74 -2.62 -11.44
CA SER A 395 -0.19 -2.12 -10.17
C SER A 395 0.92 -3.03 -9.63
N HIS A 396 1.50 -2.69 -8.48
CA HIS A 396 2.46 -3.59 -7.83
C HIS A 396 1.79 -4.88 -7.32
N SER A 397 0.56 -4.79 -6.79
CA SER A 397 -0.23 -5.95 -6.36
C SER A 397 -1.03 -6.60 -7.50
N HIS A 398 -1.05 -5.98 -8.68
CA HIS A 398 -1.73 -6.49 -9.88
C HIS A 398 -0.76 -6.39 -11.09
N PRO A 399 0.38 -7.12 -11.07
CA PRO A 399 1.46 -6.95 -12.06
C PRO A 399 1.15 -7.59 -13.42
N GLY A 400 0.19 -8.51 -13.48
CA GLY A 400 -0.19 -9.28 -14.68
C GLY A 400 -1.24 -8.62 -15.58
N VAL A 401 -1.76 -7.44 -15.24
CA VAL A 401 -2.76 -6.73 -16.08
C VAL A 401 -2.13 -6.36 -17.44
N PRO A 402 -2.78 -6.67 -18.58
CA PRO A 402 -2.28 -6.30 -19.90
C PRO A 402 -2.05 -4.79 -20.04
N ALA A 403 -0.96 -4.39 -20.68
CA ALA A 403 -0.65 -2.99 -20.90
C ALA A 403 -1.60 -2.36 -21.93
N THR A 404 -2.10 -1.17 -21.63
CA THR A 404 -2.94 -0.37 -22.55
C THR A 404 -2.25 -0.12 -23.88
N ARG A 405 -3.01 -0.22 -24.97
CA ARG A 405 -2.53 0.07 -26.34
C ARG A 405 -2.52 1.57 -26.66
N ILE A 406 -2.99 2.41 -25.75
CA ILE A 406 -3.06 3.87 -25.94
C ILE A 406 -1.65 4.48 -25.89
N ALA A 407 -1.26 5.18 -26.96
CA ALA A 407 0.04 5.83 -27.07
C ALA A 407 0.19 7.01 -26.07
N SER A 408 1.40 7.25 -25.55
CA SER A 408 1.66 8.26 -24.52
C SER A 408 1.18 9.67 -24.92
N LYS A 409 1.29 10.04 -26.21
CA LYS A 409 0.73 11.27 -26.77
C LYS A 409 -0.80 11.35 -26.63
N ALA A 410 -1.52 10.27 -26.94
CA ALA A 410 -2.98 10.23 -26.83
C ALA A 410 -3.46 10.28 -25.37
N ILE A 411 -2.66 9.78 -24.41
CA ILE A 411 -2.94 9.90 -22.97
C ILE A 411 -2.80 11.37 -22.51
N LEU A 412 -1.80 12.11 -23.03
CA LEU A 412 -1.67 13.55 -22.79
C LEU A 412 -2.78 14.38 -23.45
N GLU A 413 -3.23 13.99 -24.65
CA GLU A 413 -4.41 14.59 -25.30
C GLU A 413 -5.68 14.34 -24.48
N VAL A 414 -5.89 13.13 -23.97
CA VAL A 414 -6.98 12.80 -23.04
C VAL A 414 -6.87 13.62 -21.75
N ALA A 415 -5.67 13.85 -21.20
CA ALA A 415 -5.50 14.74 -20.05
C ALA A 415 -6.00 16.16 -20.35
N TYR A 416 -5.62 16.73 -21.50
CA TYR A 416 -6.12 18.04 -21.93
C TYR A 416 -7.65 18.05 -22.05
N HIS A 417 -8.24 17.10 -22.78
CA HIS A 417 -9.69 17.06 -23.00
C HIS A 417 -10.53 16.75 -21.76
N ALA A 418 -10.02 15.93 -20.83
CA ALA A 418 -10.74 15.50 -19.63
C ALA A 418 -10.81 16.57 -18.54
N PHE A 419 -9.76 17.39 -18.40
CA PHE A 419 -9.68 18.41 -17.35
C PHE A 419 -10.04 19.82 -17.83
N HIS A 420 -9.93 20.12 -19.13
CA HIS A 420 -10.27 21.43 -19.65
C HIS A 420 -11.79 21.64 -19.79
N PRO A 421 -12.38 22.71 -19.20
CA PRO A 421 -13.81 22.81 -18.93
C PRO A 421 -14.73 22.77 -20.17
N GLY A 422 -14.23 23.17 -21.34
CA GLY A 422 -14.97 23.10 -22.62
C GLY A 422 -14.64 21.89 -23.52
N GLN A 423 -13.59 21.12 -23.22
CA GLN A 423 -12.99 20.20 -24.20
C GLN A 423 -13.50 18.76 -24.13
N THR A 424 -14.19 18.37 -23.06
CA THR A 424 -14.82 17.04 -22.97
C THR A 424 -15.93 16.89 -24.01
N SER A 425 -16.79 17.90 -24.17
CA SER A 425 -17.89 17.87 -25.17
C SER A 425 -17.36 17.80 -26.61
N ILE A 426 -16.27 18.51 -26.90
CA ILE A 426 -15.59 18.47 -28.22
C ILE A 426 -15.04 17.06 -28.48
N TRP A 427 -14.33 16.48 -27.51
CA TRP A 427 -13.78 15.11 -27.62
C TRP A 427 -14.87 14.05 -27.86
N MET A 428 -16.03 14.23 -27.22
CA MET A 428 -17.22 13.38 -27.39
C MET A 428 -17.87 13.54 -28.77
N ALA A 429 -18.08 14.78 -29.22
CA ALA A 429 -18.67 15.08 -30.54
C ALA A 429 -17.83 14.50 -31.69
N MET A 430 -16.50 14.65 -31.62
CA MET A 430 -15.54 14.04 -32.56
C MET A 430 -15.58 12.50 -32.62
N ARG A 431 -16.32 11.84 -31.72
CA ARG A 431 -16.45 10.38 -31.61
C ARG A 431 -17.90 9.90 -31.66
N GLY A 432 -18.85 10.79 -32.01
CA GLY A 432 -20.27 10.46 -32.08
C GLY A 432 -20.93 10.15 -30.72
N ILE A 433 -20.35 10.59 -29.60
CA ILE A 433 -20.83 10.26 -28.26
C ILE A 433 -21.81 11.33 -27.78
N GLY A 434 -23.11 11.07 -27.92
CA GLY A 434 -24.18 11.97 -27.46
C GLY A 434 -25.31 12.11 -28.47
N LYS A 435 -26.21 13.09 -28.27
CA LYS A 435 -27.20 13.45 -29.30
C LYS A 435 -26.55 14.35 -30.36
N GLU A 436 -26.63 13.91 -31.60
CA GLU A 436 -26.38 14.62 -32.87
C GLU A 436 -25.12 15.52 -32.92
N PRO A 437 -24.02 15.04 -33.53
CA PRO A 437 -22.77 15.81 -33.68
C PRO A 437 -22.90 17.13 -34.46
N GLU A 438 -23.91 17.26 -35.33
CA GLU A 438 -24.00 18.32 -36.34
C GLU A 438 -24.07 19.72 -35.72
N LEU A 439 -24.85 19.90 -34.65
CA LEU A 439 -24.97 21.19 -33.95
C LEU A 439 -23.66 21.62 -33.26
N ALA A 440 -22.87 20.67 -32.75
CA ALA A 440 -21.58 20.96 -32.13
C ALA A 440 -20.51 21.33 -33.18
N VAL A 441 -20.55 20.69 -34.36
CA VAL A 441 -19.65 21.01 -35.48
C VAL A 441 -20.02 22.35 -36.13
N GLN A 442 -21.31 22.68 -36.28
CA GLN A 442 -21.74 23.99 -36.79
C GLN A 442 -21.34 25.15 -35.87
N ALA A 443 -21.26 24.95 -34.55
CA ALA A 443 -20.75 25.96 -33.63
C ALA A 443 -19.25 26.28 -33.87
N LEU A 444 -18.43 25.25 -34.12
CA LEU A 444 -16.98 25.39 -34.36
C LEU A 444 -16.63 26.25 -35.58
N PHE A 445 -17.53 26.38 -36.56
CA PHE A 445 -17.31 27.21 -37.75
C PHE A 445 -17.84 28.64 -37.61
N LYS A 446 -18.77 28.93 -36.68
CA LYS A 446 -19.29 30.30 -36.49
C LYS A 446 -18.29 31.23 -35.81
N ASP A 447 -17.50 30.73 -34.86
CA ASP A 447 -16.47 31.52 -34.17
C ASP A 447 -15.25 31.83 -35.08
N ALA A 448 -15.22 31.29 -36.31
CA ALA A 448 -14.20 31.61 -37.32
C ALA A 448 -14.61 32.77 -38.26
N GLU A 449 -15.89 33.18 -38.27
CA GLU A 449 -16.44 34.15 -39.23
C GLU A 449 -16.86 35.50 -38.61
N THR A 450 -16.29 35.91 -37.47
CA THR A 450 -16.41 37.30 -36.99
C THR A 450 -15.33 38.18 -37.61
N PRO A 451 -15.65 39.12 -38.53
CA PRO A 451 -14.67 40.07 -39.04
C PRO A 451 -14.20 41.00 -37.93
N ASN A 452 -12.91 41.33 -37.94
CA ASN A 452 -12.34 42.27 -36.99
C ASN A 452 -13.03 43.65 -37.14
N PRO A 453 -13.64 44.23 -36.09
CA PRO A 453 -14.28 45.54 -36.20
C PRO A 453 -13.20 46.60 -36.51
N VAL A 454 -13.41 47.35 -37.60
CA VAL A 454 -12.46 48.36 -38.08
C VAL A 454 -12.29 49.45 -37.02
N ILE A 455 -11.08 49.57 -36.48
CA ILE A 455 -10.67 50.69 -35.64
C ILE A 455 -10.65 51.97 -36.51
N LYS A 456 -11.25 53.04 -36.00
CA LYS A 456 -11.13 54.42 -36.50
C LYS A 456 -10.27 55.23 -35.54
#